data_AF-A1ST63-F1
#
_entry.id   AF-A1ST63-F1
#
_cell.length_a   1.000
_cell.length_b   1.000
_cell.length_c   1.000
_cell.angle_alpha   90.00
_cell.angle_beta   90.00
_cell.angle_gamma   90.00
#
_symmetry.space_group_name_H-M   'P 1'
#
loop_
_entity.id
_entity.type
_entity.pdbx_description
1 polymer ?
#
loop_
_entity_poly.entity_id
_entity_poly.type
_entity_poly.pdbx_seq_one_letter_code
_entity_poly.pdbx_strand_id
1 'polypeptide(L)'
;MMHLLAIIADLYTPLLIFIWLFYLYQEGATRGAEIKVLLLSLLLVYTVMFLDNYFNIWATWELDYSTHSGLALIFVVNLTWRNKILRLFAPLSLLVYCCLMLKLNYHSFADILTTLLVLLPALLYWQKGLKN
;
A
#
# COMPACT_ATOMS: atom_id res chain seq x y z
N MET A 1 15.00 -19.55 -9.92
CA MET A 1 14.02 -18.58 -10.49
C MET A 1 13.06 -18.02 -9.42
N MET A 2 12.40 -18.86 -8.60
CA MET A 2 11.44 -18.38 -7.58
C MET A 2 12.07 -17.48 -6.51
N HIS A 3 13.29 -17.79 -6.04
CA HIS A 3 14.00 -16.93 -5.07
C HIS A 3 14.25 -15.50 -5.58
N LEU A 4 14.53 -15.34 -6.89
CA LEU A 4 14.71 -14.01 -7.47
C LEU A 4 13.40 -13.21 -7.47
N LEU A 5 12.29 -13.87 -7.79
CA LEU A 5 10.95 -13.25 -7.76
C LEU A 5 10.56 -12.82 -6.35
N ALA A 6 10.88 -13.62 -5.33
CA ALA A 6 10.68 -13.27 -3.93
C ALA A 6 11.50 -12.03 -3.53
N ILE A 7 12.79 -11.98 -3.89
CA ILE A 7 13.63 -10.79 -3.66
C ILE A 7 13.05 -9.54 -4.32
N ILE A 8 12.53 -9.66 -5.55
CA ILE A 8 11.87 -8.54 -6.24
C ILE A 8 10.61 -8.11 -5.47
N ALA A 9 9.82 -9.05 -4.96
CA ALA A 9 8.64 -8.76 -4.17
C ALA A 9 8.99 -8.02 -2.86
N ASP A 10 10.04 -8.46 -2.17
CA ASP A 10 10.49 -7.86 -0.90
C ASP A 10 11.10 -6.47 -1.09
N LEU A 11 11.70 -6.19 -2.26
CA LEU A 11 12.26 -4.88 -2.60
C LEU A 11 11.22 -3.86 -3.05
N TYR A 12 10.02 -4.27 -3.43
CA TYR A 12 9.01 -3.38 -3.99
C TYR A 12 8.60 -2.27 -3.02
N THR A 13 8.22 -2.60 -1.79
CA THR A 13 7.80 -1.61 -0.78
C THR A 13 8.95 -0.68 -0.36
N PRO A 14 10.18 -1.17 -0.07
CA PRO A 14 11.35 -0.31 0.14
C PRO A 14 11.59 0.68 -1.00
N LEU A 15 11.44 0.24 -2.26
CA LEU A 15 11.60 1.13 -3.42
C LEU A 15 10.54 2.25 -3.44
N LEU A 16 9.27 1.92 -3.16
CA LEU A 16 8.21 2.92 -3.04
C LEU A 16 8.50 3.94 -1.93
N ILE A 17 9.05 3.48 -0.80
CA ILE A 17 9.48 4.34 0.31
C ILE A 17 10.57 5.31 -0.15
N PHE A 18 11.60 4.84 -0.86
CA PHE A 18 12.66 5.71 -1.38
C PHE A 18 12.13 6.77 -2.35
N ILE A 19 11.23 6.38 -3.26
CA ILE A 19 10.58 7.32 -4.18
C ILE A 19 9.76 8.34 -3.38
N TRP A 20 8.99 7.89 -2.39
CA TRP A 20 8.22 8.77 -1.53
C TRP A 20 9.10 9.78 -0.78
N LEU A 21 10.21 9.32 -0.17
CA LEU A 21 11.18 10.18 0.52
C LEU A 21 11.78 11.24 -0.41
N PHE A 22 12.06 10.89 -1.67
CA PHE A 22 12.54 11.83 -2.67
C PHE A 22 11.55 12.98 -2.95
N TYR A 23 10.24 12.70 -2.99
CA TYR A 23 9.22 13.74 -3.14
C TYR A 23 9.00 14.53 -1.84
N LEU A 24 9.01 13.85 -0.70
CA LEU A 24 8.89 14.49 0.62
C LEU A 24 10.03 15.51 0.87
N TYR A 25 11.23 15.21 0.40
CA TYR A 25 12.37 16.12 0.49
C TYR A 25 12.12 17.41 -0.30
N GLN A 26 11.53 17.31 -1.49
CA GLN A 26 11.22 18.46 -2.35
C GLN A 26 10.07 19.32 -1.80
N GLU A 27 9.08 18.72 -1.14
CA GLU A 27 7.85 19.40 -0.70
C GLU A 27 7.95 19.94 0.74
N GLY A 28 8.88 20.89 0.96
CA GLY A 28 9.19 21.42 2.30
C GLY A 28 8.01 22.00 3.08
N ALA A 29 7.00 22.59 2.42
CA ALA A 29 5.86 23.24 3.08
C ALA A 29 4.79 22.25 3.58
N THR A 30 4.56 21.14 2.87
CA THR A 30 3.54 20.14 3.21
C THR A 30 4.09 18.96 4.00
N ARG A 31 5.43 18.84 4.10
CA ARG A 31 6.17 17.74 4.75
C ARG A 31 5.55 17.25 6.06
N GLY A 32 5.20 18.17 6.98
CA GLY A 32 4.63 17.82 8.27
C GLY A 32 3.25 17.16 8.17
N ALA A 33 2.40 17.63 7.26
CA ALA A 33 1.09 17.05 7.01
C ALA A 33 1.21 15.68 6.32
N GLU A 34 2.16 15.52 5.40
CA GLU A 34 2.40 14.23 4.75
C GLU A 34 2.86 13.15 5.70
N ILE A 35 3.80 13.48 6.60
CA ILE A 35 4.26 12.55 7.65
C ILE A 35 3.07 12.14 8.54
N LYS A 36 2.19 13.08 8.91
CA LYS A 36 0.97 12.76 9.66
C LYS A 36 0.06 11.80 8.90
N VAL A 37 -0.20 12.04 7.61
CA VAL A 37 -1.01 11.14 6.78
C VAL A 37 -0.36 9.77 6.64
N LEU A 38 0.97 9.69 6.50
CA LEU A 38 1.68 8.42 6.49
C LEU A 38 1.49 7.66 7.80
N LEU A 39 1.69 8.31 8.95
CA LEU A 39 1.54 7.69 10.26
C LEU A 39 0.11 7.19 10.49
N LEU A 40 -0.90 7.97 10.10
CA LEU A 40 -2.31 7.56 10.16
C LEU A 40 -2.59 6.37 9.22
N SER A 41 -1.99 6.36 8.03
CA SER A 41 -2.12 5.27 7.06
C SER A 41 -1.49 3.97 7.56
N LEU A 42 -0.31 4.04 8.18
CA LEU A 42 0.34 2.90 8.81
C LEU A 42 -0.48 2.40 10.00
N LEU A 43 -0.94 3.32 10.85
CA LEU A 43 -1.80 2.98 11.98
C LEU A 43 -3.06 2.27 11.51
N LEU A 44 -3.70 2.73 10.42
CA LEU A 44 -4.85 2.07 9.82
C LEU A 44 -4.53 0.64 9.40
N VAL A 45 -3.47 0.43 8.59
CA VAL A 45 -3.09 -0.90 8.09
C VAL A 45 -2.87 -1.88 9.23
N TYR A 46 -2.14 -1.48 10.27
CA TYR A 46 -1.87 -2.34 11.41
C TYR A 46 -3.06 -2.49 12.35
N THR A 47 -3.95 -1.49 12.44
CA THR A 47 -5.20 -1.62 13.19
C THR A 47 -6.13 -2.64 12.53
N VAL A 48 -6.28 -2.58 11.21
CA VAL A 48 -7.09 -3.58 10.48
C VAL A 48 -6.48 -4.97 10.64
N MET A 49 -5.16 -5.12 10.49
CA MET A 49 -4.46 -6.38 10.74
C MET A 49 -4.67 -6.90 12.17
N PHE A 50 -4.58 -6.02 13.17
CA PHE A 50 -4.81 -6.39 14.57
C PHE A 50 -6.25 -6.84 14.81
N LEU A 51 -7.23 -6.11 14.26
CA LEU A 51 -8.64 -6.47 14.35
C LEU A 51 -8.91 -7.80 13.66
N ASP A 52 -8.31 -8.03 12.49
CA ASP A 52 -8.41 -9.30 11.79
C ASP A 52 -7.83 -10.45 12.62
N ASN A 53 -6.62 -10.30 13.17
CA ASN A 53 -6.01 -11.32 14.03
C ASN A 53 -6.83 -11.59 15.31
N TYR A 54 -7.51 -10.58 15.85
CA TYR A 54 -8.31 -10.72 17.07
C TYR A 54 -9.68 -11.36 16.81
N PHE A 55 -10.36 -10.93 15.74
CA PHE A 55 -11.72 -11.37 15.41
C PHE A 55 -11.78 -12.46 14.33
N ASN A 56 -10.65 -12.81 13.73
CA ASN A 56 -10.51 -13.77 12.63
C ASN A 56 -11.42 -13.43 11.42
N ILE A 57 -11.49 -12.15 11.05
CA ILE A 57 -12.47 -11.63 10.08
C ILE A 57 -12.25 -12.26 8.71
N TRP A 58 -11.05 -12.21 8.16
CA TRP A 58 -10.69 -12.81 6.87
C TRP A 58 -10.77 -14.33 6.93
N ALA A 59 -10.29 -14.93 8.03
CA ALA A 59 -10.31 -16.37 8.21
C ALA A 59 -11.75 -16.96 8.25
N THR A 60 -12.78 -16.18 8.62
CA THR A 60 -14.18 -16.63 8.51
C THR A 60 -14.62 -16.93 7.07
N TRP A 61 -13.87 -16.43 6.08
CA TRP A 61 -14.06 -16.66 4.64
C TRP A 61 -12.93 -17.48 4.02
N GLU A 62 -12.09 -18.14 4.83
CA GLU A 62 -10.88 -18.85 4.39
C GLU A 62 -9.87 -17.92 3.66
N LEU A 63 -9.87 -16.63 4.01
CA LEU A 63 -8.95 -15.63 3.47
C LEU A 63 -7.85 -15.26 4.48
N ASP A 64 -6.85 -14.53 4.00
CA ASP A 64 -5.78 -13.95 4.81
C ASP A 64 -5.59 -12.45 4.49
N TYR A 65 -5.40 -11.62 5.51
CA TYR A 65 -5.20 -10.19 5.34
C TYR A 65 -3.81 -9.89 4.76
N SER A 66 -3.75 -9.19 3.61
CA SER A 66 -2.49 -8.97 2.90
C SER A 66 -1.76 -7.70 3.35
N THR A 67 -0.92 -7.84 4.38
CA THR A 67 -0.09 -6.71 4.85
C THR A 67 0.84 -6.16 3.76
N HIS A 68 1.36 -7.03 2.88
CA HIS A 68 2.16 -6.65 1.72
C HIS A 68 1.42 -5.67 0.80
N SER A 69 0.20 -6.03 0.39
CA SER A 69 -0.63 -5.17 -0.47
C SER A 69 -1.10 -3.91 0.26
N GLY A 70 -1.41 -4.00 1.56
CA GLY A 70 -1.81 -2.85 2.38
C GLY A 70 -0.72 -1.79 2.49
N LEU A 71 0.52 -2.19 2.81
CA LEU A 71 1.66 -1.25 2.91
C LEU A 71 2.02 -0.65 1.54
N ALA A 72 2.03 -1.45 0.48
CA ALA A 72 2.26 -0.96 -0.88
C ALA A 72 1.21 0.08 -1.28
N LEU A 73 -0.06 -0.15 -0.94
CA LEU A 73 -1.17 0.73 -1.28
C LEU A 73 -1.00 2.14 -0.71
N ILE A 74 -0.49 2.28 0.52
CA ILE A 74 -0.24 3.59 1.16
C ILE A 74 0.62 4.46 0.23
N PHE A 75 1.77 3.93 -0.20
CA PHE A 75 2.72 4.68 -1.03
C PHE A 75 2.20 4.87 -2.44
N VAL A 76 1.52 3.88 -3.03
CA VAL A 76 0.93 3.99 -4.37
C VAL A 76 -0.13 5.10 -4.42
N VAL A 77 -1.01 5.16 -3.42
CA VAL A 77 -2.01 6.24 -3.31
C VAL A 77 -1.32 7.59 -3.15
N ASN A 78 -0.31 7.71 -2.30
CA ASN A 78 0.40 8.97 -2.15
C ASN A 78 1.10 9.42 -3.45
N LEU A 79 1.84 8.51 -4.10
CA LEU A 79 2.60 8.80 -5.33
C LEU A 79 1.70 9.18 -6.51
N THR A 80 0.51 8.58 -6.61
CA THR A 80 -0.48 8.88 -7.67
C THR A 80 -0.89 10.37 -7.67
N TRP A 81 -0.72 11.09 -6.55
CA TRP A 81 -1.11 12.49 -6.41
C TRP A 81 0.01 13.47 -6.76
N ARG A 82 1.25 13.01 -6.94
CA ARG A 82 2.45 13.84 -7.14
C ARG A 82 2.49 14.51 -8.51
N ASN A 83 2.38 13.73 -9.58
CA ASN A 83 2.42 14.24 -10.95
C ASN A 83 1.67 13.32 -11.91
N LYS A 84 1.51 13.76 -13.16
CA LYS A 84 0.75 13.01 -14.20
C LYS A 84 1.36 11.66 -14.54
N ILE A 85 2.69 11.53 -14.47
CA ILE A 85 3.42 10.30 -14.75
C ILE A 85 3.10 9.28 -13.65
N LEU A 86 3.34 9.64 -12.39
CA LEU A 86 3.09 8.76 -11.25
C LEU A 86 1.61 8.41 -11.06
N ARG A 87 0.70 9.29 -11.49
CA ARG A 87 -0.74 9.00 -11.50
C ARG A 87 -1.09 7.75 -12.32
N LEU A 88 -0.33 7.47 -13.38
CA LEU A 88 -0.51 6.29 -14.21
C LEU A 88 0.38 5.13 -13.74
N PHE A 89 1.67 5.40 -13.52
CA PHE A 89 2.64 4.33 -13.28
C PHE A 89 2.58 3.75 -11.87
N ALA A 90 2.21 4.52 -10.84
CA ALA A 90 2.13 3.98 -9.49
C ALA A 90 1.03 2.90 -9.36
N PRO A 91 -0.22 3.10 -9.81
CA PRO A 91 -1.24 2.06 -9.80
C PRO A 91 -0.88 0.86 -10.70
N LEU A 92 -0.29 1.10 -11.87
CA LEU A 92 0.18 0.01 -12.74
C LEU A 92 1.24 -0.85 -12.04
N SER A 93 2.18 -0.23 -11.32
CA SER A 93 3.18 -0.97 -10.56
C SER A 93 2.55 -1.84 -9.46
N LEU A 94 1.48 -1.36 -8.81
CA LEU A 94 0.74 -2.14 -7.81
C LEU A 94 0.07 -3.35 -8.44
N LEU A 95 -0.52 -3.20 -9.63
CA LEU A 95 -1.12 -4.32 -10.36
C LEU A 95 -0.08 -5.40 -10.69
N VAL A 96 1.11 -4.98 -11.18
CA VAL A 96 2.23 -5.91 -11.44
C VAL A 96 2.67 -6.59 -10.14
N TYR A 97 2.75 -5.86 -9.04
CA TYR A 97 3.09 -6.41 -7.73
C TYR A 97 2.04 -7.42 -7.25
N CYS A 98 0.74 -7.14 -7.42
CA CYS A 98 -0.32 -8.08 -7.08
C CYS A 98 -0.20 -9.38 -7.89
N CYS A 99 0.09 -9.28 -9.20
CA CYS A 99 0.37 -10.46 -10.04
C CYS A 99 1.59 -11.26 -9.54
N LEU A 100 2.60 -10.57 -9.03
CA LEU A 100 3.78 -11.21 -8.44
C LEU A 100 3.44 -11.96 -7.14
N MET A 101 2.61 -11.36 -6.26
CA MET A 101 2.12 -11.98 -5.02
C MET A 101 1.32 -13.26 -5.30
N LEU A 102 0.45 -13.22 -6.32
CA LEU A 102 -0.30 -14.40 -6.79
C LEU A 102 0.65 -15.49 -7.29
N LYS A 103 1.65 -15.12 -8.11
CA LYS A 103 2.61 -16.08 -8.67
C LYS A 103 3.50 -16.73 -7.61
N LEU A 104 3.81 -16.01 -6.54
CA LEU A 104 4.59 -16.51 -5.41
C LEU A 104 3.74 -17.30 -4.40
N ASN A 105 2.42 -17.39 -4.59
CA ASN A 105 1.46 -17.96 -3.64
C ASN A 105 1.57 -17.33 -2.24
N TYR A 106 1.87 -16.03 -2.17
CA TYR A 106 1.90 -15.31 -0.90
C TYR A 106 0.49 -14.99 -0.41
N HIS A 107 -0.41 -14.64 -1.33
CA HIS A 107 -1.82 -14.37 -1.05
C HIS A 107 -2.68 -14.76 -2.24
N SER A 108 -3.93 -15.07 -1.97
CA SER A 108 -4.98 -15.26 -2.98
C SER A 108 -5.40 -13.92 -3.60
N PHE A 109 -6.13 -13.97 -4.73
CA PHE A 109 -6.70 -12.76 -5.31
C PHE A 109 -7.71 -12.10 -4.38
N ALA A 110 -8.50 -12.90 -3.65
CA ALA A 110 -9.49 -12.41 -2.72
C ALA A 110 -8.85 -11.72 -1.50
N ASP A 111 -7.77 -12.27 -0.96
CA ASP A 111 -6.95 -11.67 0.11
C ASP A 111 -6.53 -10.25 -0.27
N ILE A 112 -5.91 -10.11 -1.45
CA ILE A 112 -5.42 -8.84 -1.98
C ILE A 112 -6.60 -7.89 -2.21
N LEU A 113 -7.62 -8.31 -2.96
CA LEU A 113 -8.73 -7.45 -3.34
C LEU A 113 -9.48 -6.90 -2.12
N THR A 114 -9.82 -7.76 -1.17
CA THR A 114 -10.56 -7.36 0.05
C THR A 114 -9.74 -6.43 0.93
N THR A 115 -8.43 -6.71 1.09
CA THR A 115 -7.49 -5.81 1.78
C THR A 115 -7.47 -4.42 1.13
N LEU A 116 -7.32 -4.35 -0.19
CA LEU A 116 -7.29 -3.08 -0.92
C LEU A 116 -8.63 -2.33 -0.78
N LEU A 117 -9.77 -3.03 -0.91
CA LEU A 117 -11.10 -2.41 -0.80
C LEU A 117 -11.36 -1.80 0.58
N VAL A 118 -10.88 -2.43 1.65
CA VAL A 118 -11.04 -1.95 3.02
C VAL A 118 -10.19 -0.71 3.29
N LEU A 119 -8.96 -0.68 2.78
CA LEU A 119 -8.01 0.41 3.06
C LEU A 119 -8.18 1.60 2.12
N LEU A 120 -8.44 1.37 0.83
CA LEU A 120 -8.40 2.41 -0.22
C LEU A 120 -9.27 3.63 0.08
N PRO A 121 -10.54 3.50 0.56
CA PRO A 121 -11.39 4.67 0.80
C PRO A 121 -10.79 5.66 1.80
N ALA A 122 -10.26 5.15 2.92
CA ALA A 122 -9.64 5.98 3.96
C ALA A 122 -8.35 6.65 3.45
N LEU A 123 -7.51 5.89 2.73
CA LEU A 123 -6.27 6.42 2.15
C LEU A 123 -6.54 7.53 1.13
N LEU A 124 -7.53 7.36 0.26
CA LEU A 124 -7.95 8.39 -0.71
C LEU A 124 -8.49 9.64 0.00
N TYR A 125 -9.30 9.45 1.05
CA TYR A 125 -9.86 10.55 1.83
C TYR A 125 -8.77 11.40 2.47
N TRP A 126 -7.81 10.79 3.16
CA TRP A 126 -6.70 11.52 3.79
C TRP A 126 -5.77 12.18 2.78
N GLN A 127 -5.45 11.50 1.67
CA GLN A 127 -4.59 12.06 0.63
C GLN A 127 -5.23 13.27 -0.07
N LYS A 128 -6.55 13.28 -0.24
CA LYS A 128 -7.30 14.43 -0.76
C LYS A 128 -7.16 15.66 0.15
N GLY A 129 -7.14 15.44 1.47
CA GLY A 129 -6.99 16.51 2.46
C GLY A 129 -5.66 17.28 2.38
N LEU A 130 -4.61 16.69 1.81
CA LEU A 130 -3.31 17.35 1.63
C LEU A 130 -3.28 18.38 0.48
N LYS A 131 -4.29 18.36 -0.41
CA LYS A 131 -4.38 19.27 -1.56
C LYS A 131 -5.29 20.47 -1.35
N ASN A 132 -6.10 20.45 -0.30
CA ASN A 132 -7.01 21.54 0.07
C ASN A 132 -6.33 22.45 1.09
#